data_AF-A0A6P6RXM1-F1
#
_entry.id   AF-A0A6P6RXM1-F1
#
_cell.length_a   1.000
_cell.length_b   1.000
_cell.length_c   1.000
_cell.angle_alpha   90.00
_cell.angle_beta   90.00
_cell.angle_gamma   90.00
#
_symmetry.space_group_name_H-M   'P 1'
#
loop_
_entity.id
_entity.type
_entity.pdbx_description
1 polymer ?
#
loop_
_entity_poly.entity_id
_entity_poly.type
_entity_poly.pdbx_seq_one_letter_code
_entity_poly.pdbx_strand_id
1 'polypeptide(L)'
;MRATLAAEAPSDEGPQRDSQRRQHTPPEQQHHLEPADGHQDCKQHRRRGHPRRQRQQKAPSRPESVAVPPELLGAALERQHVDYIYEKIAPHFNHTRYLALNRKLLPGNVTQVCREISGIADGVLCIAVLHHLTTEARRLHALGELARITRPGGRILIYVWALQHEAGSVGERRFPSQDVLVPWVYQKRFEQSRAPADADGGNEAGGFSGPLQGPSCVPEASDTLGDETVYRYYRVFTQDELLGLCAQEQRVKVLDCWNDTNNWAVLLERRIDT
;
A
#
# COMPACT_ATOMS: atom_id res chain seq x y z
N MET A 1 31.86 57.33 3.63
CA MET A 1 31.60 57.92 4.97
C MET A 1 31.39 56.77 5.94
N ARG A 2 32.26 56.65 6.94
CA ARG A 2 32.20 55.70 8.06
C ARG A 2 31.14 56.14 9.07
N ALA A 3 30.44 55.19 9.68
CA ALA A 3 30.13 55.20 11.11
C ALA A 3 29.74 53.80 11.59
N THR A 4 30.59 53.25 12.44
CA THR A 4 30.43 52.10 13.33
C THR A 4 29.57 52.50 14.54
N LEU A 5 28.86 51.56 15.18
CA LEU A 5 28.87 51.35 16.64
C LEU A 5 28.04 50.11 17.03
N ALA A 6 28.46 49.50 18.13
CA ALA A 6 28.17 48.16 18.60
C ALA A 6 27.44 48.15 19.95
N ALA A 7 27.27 46.93 20.50
CA ALA A 7 26.96 46.54 21.90
C ALA A 7 25.47 46.59 22.30
N GLU A 8 24.93 45.75 23.19
CA GLU A 8 25.27 44.47 23.86
C GLU A 8 23.97 43.96 24.51
N ALA A 9 23.91 42.68 24.86
CA ALA A 9 22.80 42.03 25.56
C ALA A 9 22.70 42.43 27.05
N PRO A 10 21.63 42.01 27.72
CA PRO A 10 21.84 41.20 28.91
C PRO A 10 21.00 39.92 28.96
N SER A 11 21.58 38.96 29.67
CA SER A 11 21.12 37.65 30.10
C SER A 11 19.91 37.72 31.04
N ASP A 12 19.03 36.72 30.99
CA ASP A 12 18.30 36.29 32.19
C ASP A 12 18.01 34.78 32.12
N GLU A 13 18.43 34.08 33.17
CA GLU A 13 18.27 32.64 33.40
C GLU A 13 16.97 32.38 34.16
N GLY A 14 16.26 31.29 33.82
CA GLY A 14 15.11 30.82 34.58
C GLY A 14 14.76 29.36 34.25
N PRO A 15 14.19 28.58 35.18
CA PRO A 15 14.88 27.41 35.71
C PRO A 15 14.51 26.06 35.08
N GLN A 16 15.49 25.16 35.16
CA GLN A 16 15.41 23.73 34.92
C GLN A 16 14.32 23.07 35.79
N ARG A 17 13.48 22.23 35.18
CA ARG A 17 12.65 21.23 35.86
C ARG A 17 13.17 19.85 35.53
N ASP A 18 14.02 19.33 36.40
CA ASP A 18 14.22 17.90 36.57
C ASP A 18 13.01 17.32 37.31
N SER A 19 12.33 16.35 36.70
CA SER A 19 11.52 15.40 37.46
C SER A 19 11.51 14.06 36.75
N GLN A 20 12.38 13.20 37.28
CA GLN A 20 12.48 11.78 37.03
C GLN A 20 11.10 11.11 37.05
N ARG A 21 10.65 10.61 35.88
CA ARG A 21 9.51 9.69 35.83
C ARG A 21 10.04 8.27 36.01
N ARG A 22 9.77 7.75 37.20
CA ARG A 22 10.07 6.40 37.70
C ARG A 22 9.63 5.34 36.69
N GLN A 23 10.53 4.41 36.39
CA GLN A 23 10.21 3.12 35.79
C GLN A 23 9.42 2.31 36.82
N HIS A 24 8.19 1.94 36.49
CA HIS A 24 7.38 1.00 37.26
C HIS A 24 7.32 -0.32 36.49
N THR A 25 8.13 -1.28 36.91
CA THR A 25 7.98 -2.71 36.60
C THR A 25 6.93 -3.32 37.55
N PRO A 26 5.94 -4.09 37.05
CA PRO A 26 5.08 -4.90 37.91
C PRO A 26 5.80 -6.18 38.36
N PRO A 27 5.54 -6.71 39.57
CA PRO A 27 6.20 -7.91 40.08
C PRO A 27 5.62 -9.19 39.48
N GLU A 28 6.52 -10.12 39.17
CA GLU A 28 6.23 -11.53 38.89
C GLU A 28 5.58 -12.20 40.11
N GLN A 29 4.40 -12.79 39.93
CA GLN A 29 3.81 -13.70 40.90
C GLN A 29 4.19 -15.13 40.54
N GLN A 30 5.15 -15.67 41.28
CA GLN A 30 5.45 -17.09 41.34
C GLN A 30 4.36 -17.79 42.14
N HIS A 31 3.53 -18.60 41.48
CA HIS A 31 2.71 -19.60 42.16
C HIS A 31 3.38 -20.97 42.02
N HIS A 32 4.11 -21.34 43.07
CA HIS A 32 4.40 -22.72 43.42
C HIS A 32 3.09 -23.40 43.86
N LEU A 33 2.70 -24.47 43.17
CA LEU A 33 1.76 -25.45 43.69
C LEU A 33 2.36 -26.84 43.44
N GLU A 34 2.65 -27.52 44.56
CA GLU A 34 3.09 -28.91 44.68
C GLU A 34 2.02 -29.91 44.20
N PRO A 35 2.41 -31.15 43.83
CA PRO A 35 1.54 -32.09 43.12
C PRO A 35 0.63 -32.87 44.07
N ALA A 36 -0.62 -33.10 43.66
CA ALA A 36 -1.51 -34.05 44.30
C ALA A 36 -1.53 -35.37 43.51
N ASP A 37 -1.08 -36.42 44.20
CA ASP A 37 -1.19 -37.82 43.80
C ASP A 37 -2.64 -38.23 43.48
N GLY A 38 -2.81 -38.92 42.37
CA GLY A 38 -4.10 -39.43 41.92
C GLY A 38 -3.92 -40.51 40.86
N HIS A 39 -3.49 -41.69 41.30
CA HIS A 39 -3.42 -42.91 40.52
C HIS A 39 -4.83 -43.30 40.04
N GLN A 40 -5.08 -43.26 38.73
CA GLN A 40 -6.20 -44.00 38.14
C GLN A 40 -5.82 -44.62 36.80
N ASP A 41 -5.82 -45.94 36.85
CA ASP A 41 -5.36 -46.91 35.89
C ASP A 41 -6.40 -47.04 34.75
N CYS A 42 -6.03 -46.64 33.52
CA CYS A 42 -6.86 -46.88 32.35
C CYS A 42 -6.03 -47.46 31.19
N LYS A 43 -6.23 -48.76 31.01
CA LYS A 43 -5.64 -49.67 30.01
C LYS A 43 -5.46 -49.05 28.63
N GLN A 44 -4.19 -48.90 28.20
CA GLN A 44 -3.82 -48.54 26.83
C GLN A 44 -4.01 -49.72 25.88
N HIS A 45 -5.03 -49.67 25.03
CA HIS A 45 -5.11 -50.51 23.84
C HIS A 45 -4.16 -49.98 22.76
N ARG A 46 -3.02 -50.65 22.57
CA ARG A 46 -2.11 -50.43 21.44
C ARG A 46 -2.81 -50.73 20.11
N ARG A 47 -3.29 -49.71 19.41
CA ARG A 47 -3.61 -49.81 17.98
C ARG A 47 -2.35 -49.53 17.17
N ARG A 48 -1.83 -50.56 16.48
CA ARG A 48 -0.74 -50.44 15.51
C ARG A 48 -1.23 -49.57 14.34
N GLY A 49 -0.81 -48.30 14.30
CA GLY A 49 -1.03 -47.43 13.14
C GLY A 49 0.01 -47.74 12.06
N HIS A 50 -0.45 -48.11 10.86
CA HIS A 50 0.41 -48.14 9.68
C HIS A 50 0.95 -46.74 9.37
N PRO A 51 2.21 -46.60 8.91
CA PRO A 51 2.75 -45.30 8.53
C PRO A 51 1.99 -44.81 7.29
N ARG A 52 1.09 -43.85 7.51
CA ARG A 52 0.44 -43.09 6.44
C ARG A 52 1.54 -42.26 5.79
N ARG A 53 2.05 -42.68 4.63
CA ARG A 53 2.89 -41.84 3.77
C ARG A 53 2.08 -40.59 3.46
N GLN A 54 2.28 -39.53 4.23
CA GLN A 54 1.86 -38.20 3.83
C GLN A 54 2.70 -37.87 2.60
N ARG A 55 2.14 -38.10 1.41
CA ARG A 55 2.56 -37.37 0.22
C ARG A 55 2.40 -35.90 0.60
N GLN A 56 3.51 -35.25 0.96
CA GLN A 56 3.59 -33.81 0.96
C GLN A 56 3.32 -33.38 -0.48
N GLN A 57 2.05 -33.17 -0.82
CA GLN A 57 1.70 -32.40 -1.99
C GLN A 57 2.24 -31.00 -1.69
N LYS A 58 3.37 -30.67 -2.30
CA LYS A 58 3.93 -29.31 -2.25
C LYS A 58 2.83 -28.40 -2.81
N ALA A 59 2.22 -27.60 -1.94
CA ALA A 59 1.25 -26.61 -2.36
C ALA A 59 1.86 -25.79 -3.50
N PRO A 60 1.09 -25.45 -4.56
CA PRO A 60 1.61 -24.67 -5.67
C PRO A 60 2.24 -23.39 -5.11
N SER A 61 3.53 -23.16 -5.42
CA SER A 61 4.23 -21.97 -4.99
C SER A 61 3.55 -20.76 -5.60
N ARG A 62 3.13 -19.81 -4.75
CA ARG A 62 2.59 -18.52 -5.18
C ARG A 62 3.57 -17.88 -6.17
N PRO A 63 3.10 -17.28 -7.28
CA PRO A 63 3.98 -16.55 -8.19
C PRO A 63 4.79 -15.50 -7.42
N GLU A 64 6.08 -15.41 -7.69
CA GLU A 64 7.01 -14.49 -7.03
C GLU A 64 7.20 -13.21 -7.85
N SER A 65 7.65 -12.15 -7.18
CA SER A 65 8.08 -10.91 -7.85
C SER A 65 9.39 -11.13 -8.58
N VAL A 66 9.54 -10.55 -9.77
CA VAL A 66 10.74 -10.71 -10.61
C VAL A 66 11.45 -9.36 -10.76
N ALA A 67 12.77 -9.35 -10.74
CA ALA A 67 13.58 -8.15 -10.99
C ALA A 67 13.47 -7.70 -12.45
N VAL A 68 13.43 -6.39 -12.68
CA VAL A 68 13.47 -5.79 -14.02
C VAL A 68 14.88 -5.26 -14.31
N PRO A 69 15.55 -5.73 -15.37
CA PRO A 69 16.82 -5.17 -15.81
C PRO A 69 16.69 -3.69 -16.24
N PRO A 70 17.66 -2.82 -15.92
CA PRO A 70 17.62 -1.39 -16.25
C PRO A 70 17.40 -1.08 -17.74
N GLU A 71 17.94 -1.91 -18.63
CA GLU A 71 17.83 -1.78 -20.09
C GLU A 71 16.39 -1.94 -20.62
N LEU A 72 15.50 -2.54 -19.83
CA LEU A 72 14.09 -2.69 -20.18
C LEU A 72 13.24 -1.51 -19.66
N LEU A 73 13.76 -0.66 -18.77
CA LEU A 73 13.01 0.45 -18.22
C LEU A 73 12.68 1.48 -19.31
N GLY A 74 11.46 1.99 -19.28
CA GLY A 74 11.01 3.01 -20.23
C GLY A 74 9.58 2.82 -20.67
N ALA A 75 9.19 3.65 -21.64
CA ALA A 75 7.81 3.71 -22.14
C ALA A 75 7.32 2.38 -22.72
N ALA A 76 8.21 1.53 -23.25
CA ALA A 76 7.81 0.21 -23.76
C ALA A 76 7.34 -0.73 -22.64
N LEU A 77 8.11 -0.80 -21.55
CA LEU A 77 7.73 -1.56 -20.36
C LEU A 77 6.47 -1.00 -19.71
N GLU A 78 6.35 0.33 -19.63
CA GLU A 78 5.17 0.99 -19.08
C GLU A 78 3.91 0.62 -19.88
N ARG A 79 3.96 0.69 -21.22
CA ARG A 79 2.84 0.28 -22.07
C ARG A 79 2.40 -1.16 -21.81
N GLN A 80 3.35 -2.08 -21.63
CA GLN A 80 3.06 -3.50 -21.47
C GLN A 80 2.60 -3.87 -20.05
N HIS A 81 3.26 -3.32 -19.03
CA HIS A 81 3.12 -3.74 -17.63
C HIS A 81 2.41 -2.73 -16.74
N VAL A 82 1.99 -1.60 -17.30
CA VAL A 82 1.17 -0.58 -16.64
C VAL A 82 -0.06 -0.34 -17.50
N ASP A 83 0.08 0.32 -18.65
CA ASP A 83 -1.07 0.82 -19.43
C ASP A 83 -2.00 -0.30 -19.88
N TYR A 84 -1.47 -1.30 -20.59
CA TYR A 84 -2.25 -2.45 -21.07
C TYR A 84 -3.00 -3.18 -19.96
N ILE A 85 -2.37 -3.35 -18.79
CA ILE A 85 -3.00 -4.01 -17.65
C ILE A 85 -4.12 -3.13 -17.10
N TYR A 86 -3.89 -1.82 -16.92
CA TYR A 86 -4.89 -0.90 -16.42
C TYR A 86 -6.08 -0.76 -17.39
N GLU A 87 -5.85 -0.75 -18.70
CA GLU A 87 -6.89 -0.75 -19.72
C GLU A 87 -7.70 -2.06 -19.71
N LYS A 88 -7.01 -3.21 -19.67
CA LYS A 88 -7.65 -4.54 -19.60
C LYS A 88 -8.56 -4.67 -18.37
N ILE A 89 -8.16 -4.11 -17.23
CA ILE A 89 -8.95 -4.23 -15.99
C ILE A 89 -9.93 -3.07 -15.74
N ALA A 90 -9.75 -1.90 -16.36
CA ALA A 90 -10.55 -0.70 -16.08
C ALA A 90 -12.07 -0.90 -16.18
N PRO A 91 -12.63 -1.63 -17.16
CA PRO A 91 -14.06 -1.89 -17.24
C PRO A 91 -14.64 -2.58 -16.00
N HIS A 92 -13.82 -3.39 -15.31
CA HIS A 92 -14.26 -4.17 -14.15
C HIS A 92 -14.42 -3.28 -12.89
N PHE A 93 -13.66 -2.18 -12.80
CA PHE A 93 -13.71 -1.23 -11.68
C PHE A 93 -14.54 0.04 -11.97
N ASN A 94 -15.19 0.11 -13.13
CA ASN A 94 -15.94 1.29 -13.56
C ASN A 94 -17.00 1.71 -12.51
N HIS A 95 -17.73 0.75 -11.95
CA HIS A 95 -18.77 1.02 -10.94
C HIS A 95 -18.22 1.60 -9.61
N THR A 96 -17.10 1.11 -9.08
CA THR A 96 -16.48 1.69 -7.86
C THR A 96 -15.80 3.02 -8.12
N ARG A 97 -15.36 3.27 -9.36
CA ARG A 97 -14.76 4.56 -9.75
C ARG A 97 -15.78 5.68 -9.72
N TYR A 98 -16.97 5.51 -10.31
CA TYR A 98 -17.90 6.64 -10.52
C TYR A 98 -19.09 6.73 -9.56
N LEU A 99 -19.37 5.70 -8.74
CA LEU A 99 -20.56 5.69 -7.88
C LEU A 99 -20.34 6.25 -6.46
N ALA A 100 -19.09 6.30 -5.97
CA ALA A 100 -18.84 6.49 -4.54
C ALA A 100 -18.76 7.96 -4.06
N LEU A 101 -18.65 8.92 -4.98
CA LEU A 101 -18.55 10.34 -4.61
C LEU A 101 -19.39 11.15 -5.59
N ASN A 102 -20.24 12.04 -5.09
CA ASN A 102 -21.04 13.00 -5.86
C ASN A 102 -20.15 14.09 -6.52
N ARG A 103 -18.99 13.69 -7.07
CA ARG A 103 -17.87 14.53 -7.51
C ARG A 103 -17.52 14.21 -8.96
N LYS A 104 -17.15 15.25 -9.70
CA LYS A 104 -16.60 15.16 -11.05
C LYS A 104 -15.21 14.51 -10.98
N LEU A 105 -15.11 13.23 -11.32
CA LEU A 105 -13.83 12.59 -11.57
C LEU A 105 -13.40 12.91 -12.99
N LEU A 106 -12.14 13.34 -13.14
CA LEU A 106 -11.54 13.59 -14.43
C LEU A 106 -10.60 12.41 -14.76
N PRO A 107 -10.79 11.70 -15.89
CA PRO A 107 -9.78 10.79 -16.37
C PRO A 107 -8.50 11.57 -16.67
N GLY A 108 -7.34 11.03 -16.31
CA GLY A 108 -6.08 11.74 -16.50
C GLY A 108 -4.85 10.90 -16.23
N ASN A 109 -3.70 11.40 -16.69
CA ASN A 109 -2.37 10.84 -16.45
C ASN A 109 -1.62 11.77 -15.48
N VAL A 110 -1.03 11.22 -14.42
CA VAL A 110 -0.32 12.02 -13.41
C VAL A 110 0.88 12.80 -13.99
N THR A 111 1.44 12.35 -15.11
CA THR A 111 2.51 13.06 -15.82
C THR A 111 1.99 14.12 -16.78
N GLN A 112 0.67 14.23 -16.99
CA GLN A 112 0.05 15.15 -17.95
C GLN A 112 -1.30 15.63 -17.40
N VAL A 113 -1.27 16.34 -16.28
CA VAL A 113 -2.48 16.95 -15.72
C VAL A 113 -2.88 18.14 -16.60
N CYS A 114 -4.18 18.41 -16.73
CA CYS A 114 -4.67 19.54 -17.53
C CYS A 114 -3.93 20.83 -17.18
N ARG A 115 -3.40 21.53 -18.18
CA ARG A 115 -2.55 22.73 -17.99
C ARG A 115 -3.33 23.91 -17.41
N GLU A 116 -4.63 23.95 -17.65
CA GLU A 116 -5.54 24.97 -17.10
C GLU A 116 -5.71 24.83 -15.58
N ILE A 117 -5.34 23.68 -15.02
CA ILE A 117 -5.40 23.40 -13.59
C ILE A 117 -4.02 23.70 -12.99
N SER A 118 -3.73 24.93 -12.58
CA SER A 118 -2.47 25.29 -11.89
C SER A 118 -2.77 26.06 -10.61
N GLY A 119 -2.05 25.75 -9.52
CA GLY A 119 -2.15 26.48 -8.26
C GLY A 119 -3.54 26.49 -7.62
N ILE A 120 -4.40 25.52 -7.92
CA ILE A 120 -5.79 25.50 -7.45
C ILE A 120 -5.99 24.75 -6.15
N ALA A 121 -5.07 23.83 -5.82
CA ALA A 121 -5.28 22.87 -4.73
C ALA A 121 -4.55 23.32 -3.46
N ASP A 122 -5.29 23.35 -2.34
CA ASP A 122 -4.72 23.55 -1.00
C ASP A 122 -3.90 22.34 -0.54
N GLY A 123 -4.35 21.15 -0.96
CA GLY A 123 -3.78 19.86 -0.63
C GLY A 123 -3.90 18.88 -1.80
N VAL A 124 -2.84 18.09 -2.04
CA VAL A 124 -2.79 17.07 -3.09
C VAL A 124 -2.38 15.74 -2.49
N LEU A 125 -3.07 14.66 -2.88
CA LEU A 125 -2.77 13.30 -2.46
C LEU A 125 -2.31 12.47 -3.67
N CYS A 126 -1.16 11.81 -3.56
CA CYS A 126 -0.62 10.90 -4.57
C CYS A 126 -0.32 9.55 -3.90
N ILE A 127 -1.34 8.69 -3.81
CA ILE A 127 -1.29 7.46 -3.03
C ILE A 127 -1.18 6.25 -3.96
N ALA A 128 -0.08 5.50 -3.86
CA ALA A 128 0.16 4.31 -4.69
C ALA A 128 0.07 4.57 -6.20
N VAL A 129 0.60 5.72 -6.64
CA VAL A 129 0.65 6.10 -8.07
C VAL A 129 2.09 6.19 -8.56
N LEU A 130 2.94 6.96 -7.86
CA LEU A 130 4.27 7.33 -8.36
C LEU A 130 5.18 6.11 -8.63
N HIS A 131 5.04 5.06 -7.82
CA HIS A 131 5.80 3.81 -7.99
C HIS A 131 5.45 3.01 -9.26
N HIS A 132 4.41 3.37 -10.02
CA HIS A 132 4.10 2.70 -11.28
C HIS A 132 4.86 3.29 -12.48
N LEU A 133 5.49 4.44 -12.34
CA LEU A 133 6.20 5.09 -13.43
C LEU A 133 7.60 4.48 -13.57
N THR A 134 7.89 3.96 -14.76
CA THR A 134 9.06 3.09 -14.99
C THR A 134 10.40 3.81 -14.99
N THR A 135 10.40 5.14 -15.11
CA THR A 135 11.64 5.93 -15.16
C THR A 135 11.62 7.07 -14.16
N GLU A 136 12.80 7.42 -13.68
CA GLU A 136 12.98 8.56 -12.76
C GLU A 136 12.50 9.86 -13.39
N ALA A 137 12.83 10.10 -14.67
CA ALA A 137 12.38 11.30 -15.39
C ALA A 137 10.85 11.44 -15.39
N ARG A 138 10.10 10.33 -15.54
CA ARG A 138 8.63 10.36 -15.48
C ARG A 138 8.12 10.59 -14.06
N ARG A 139 8.78 10.02 -13.05
CA ARG A 139 8.47 10.29 -11.64
C ARG A 139 8.71 11.75 -11.27
N LEU A 140 9.81 12.33 -11.72
CA LEU A 140 10.09 13.75 -11.53
C LEU A 140 9.07 14.63 -12.27
N HIS A 141 8.68 14.26 -13.49
CA HIS A 141 7.64 14.98 -14.22
C HIS A 141 6.28 14.93 -13.52
N ALA A 142 5.90 13.77 -12.98
CA ALA A 142 4.70 13.62 -12.15
C ALA A 142 4.79 14.48 -10.89
N LEU A 143 5.92 14.45 -10.17
CA LEU A 143 6.14 15.32 -9.01
C LEU A 143 6.02 16.80 -9.38
N GLY A 144 6.52 17.19 -10.55
CA GLY A 144 6.40 18.53 -11.08
C GLY A 144 4.97 18.94 -11.40
N GLU A 145 4.14 18.01 -11.87
CA GLU A 145 2.70 18.24 -12.04
C GLU A 145 1.99 18.39 -10.70
N LEU A 146 2.29 17.54 -9.70
CA LEU A 146 1.75 17.68 -8.34
C LEU A 146 2.11 19.05 -7.74
N ALA A 147 3.37 19.47 -7.90
CA ALA A 147 3.83 20.78 -7.46
C ALA A 147 3.15 21.93 -8.23
N ARG A 148 2.86 21.77 -9.53
CA ARG A 148 2.23 22.80 -10.36
C ARG A 148 0.76 23.02 -9.98
N ILE A 149 0.02 21.95 -9.70
CA ILE A 149 -1.42 22.04 -9.37
C ILE A 149 -1.66 22.54 -7.94
N THR A 150 -0.66 22.41 -7.07
CA THR A 150 -0.71 22.85 -5.67
C THR A 150 -0.43 24.35 -5.58
N ARG A 151 -1.27 25.09 -4.85
CA ARG A 151 -1.04 26.52 -4.61
C ARG A 151 0.24 26.77 -3.79
N PRO A 152 0.91 27.93 -3.90
CA PRO A 152 1.94 28.36 -2.97
C PRO A 152 1.53 28.18 -1.50
N GLY A 153 2.38 27.54 -0.69
CA GLY A 153 2.09 27.18 0.71
C GLY A 153 1.19 25.95 0.90
N GLY A 154 0.63 25.38 -0.17
CA GLY A 154 -0.17 24.16 -0.13
C GLY A 154 0.64 22.91 0.20
N ARG A 155 -0.05 21.81 0.52
CA ARG A 155 0.54 20.54 0.96
C ARG A 155 0.41 19.44 -0.10
N ILE A 156 1.40 18.56 -0.19
CA ILE A 156 1.36 17.36 -1.05
C ILE A 156 1.74 16.16 -0.19
N LEU A 157 0.90 15.14 -0.18
CA LEU A 157 1.19 13.86 0.48
C LEU A 157 1.38 12.78 -0.58
N ILE A 158 2.54 12.12 -0.57
CA ILE A 158 2.87 11.04 -1.48
C ILE A 158 3.07 9.76 -0.68
N TYR A 159 2.46 8.67 -1.11
CA TYR A 159 2.66 7.32 -0.57
C TYR A 159 3.17 6.39 -1.67
N VAL A 160 4.30 5.72 -1.41
CA VAL A 160 4.91 4.71 -2.30
C VAL A 160 5.32 3.47 -1.51
N TRP A 161 5.44 2.33 -2.17
CA TRP A 161 5.89 1.09 -1.53
C TRP A 161 7.34 1.19 -1.05
N ALA A 162 7.60 0.71 0.16
CA ALA A 162 8.94 0.57 0.69
C ALA A 162 9.63 -0.68 0.11
N LEU A 163 10.94 -0.59 -0.13
CA LEU A 163 11.75 -1.73 -0.51
C LEU A 163 11.86 -2.74 0.65
N GLN A 164 12.12 -2.24 1.86
CA GLN A 164 12.17 -3.04 3.07
C GLN A 164 10.77 -3.09 3.71
N HIS A 165 10.24 -4.30 3.84
CA HIS A 165 9.01 -4.57 4.58
C HIS A 165 9.34 -5.10 5.98
N GLU A 166 8.51 -4.78 6.96
CA GLU A 166 8.62 -5.29 8.32
C GLU A 166 8.18 -6.76 8.38
N ALA A 167 8.98 -7.60 9.04
CA ALA A 167 8.68 -9.02 9.18
C ALA A 167 7.39 -9.24 9.99
N GLY A 168 6.48 -10.07 9.48
CA GLY A 168 5.19 -10.35 10.12
C GLY A 168 4.14 -9.27 9.93
N SER A 169 4.44 -8.19 9.20
CA SER A 169 3.46 -7.17 8.84
C SER A 169 2.45 -7.67 7.80
N VAL A 170 1.26 -7.07 7.80
CA VAL A 170 0.23 -7.41 6.80
C VAL A 170 0.74 -7.02 5.42
N GLY A 171 0.75 -8.00 4.50
CA GLY A 171 1.23 -7.77 3.14
C GLY A 171 2.76 -7.69 3.02
N GLU A 172 3.51 -8.24 3.99
CA GLU A 172 4.96 -8.44 3.88
C GLU A 172 5.33 -9.07 2.53
N ARG A 173 6.34 -8.49 1.88
CA ARG A 173 6.90 -8.95 0.61
C ARG A 173 8.41 -8.84 0.69
N ARG A 174 9.09 -9.70 -0.06
CA ARG A 174 10.52 -9.58 -0.34
C ARG A 174 10.68 -9.26 -1.80
N PHE A 175 11.41 -8.19 -2.10
CA PHE A 175 11.67 -7.76 -3.45
C PHE A 175 13.10 -8.11 -3.85
N PRO A 176 13.32 -8.70 -5.03
CA PRO A 176 14.66 -9.05 -5.51
C PRO A 176 15.49 -7.83 -5.94
N SER A 177 14.84 -6.70 -6.19
CA SER A 177 15.43 -5.45 -6.65
C SER A 177 14.47 -4.30 -6.37
N GLN A 178 14.86 -3.10 -6.75
CA GLN A 178 14.04 -1.91 -6.64
C GLN A 178 13.02 -1.75 -7.78
N ASP A 179 13.36 -2.22 -8.97
CA ASP A 179 12.47 -2.30 -10.12
C ASP A 179 11.96 -3.73 -10.25
N VAL A 180 10.65 -3.93 -10.07
CA VAL A 180 10.06 -5.27 -9.95
C VAL A 180 8.78 -5.43 -10.75
N LEU A 181 8.59 -6.63 -11.28
CA LEU A 181 7.32 -7.13 -11.79
C LEU A 181 6.63 -7.92 -10.69
N VAL A 182 5.49 -7.43 -10.23
CA VAL A 182 4.72 -8.03 -9.14
C VAL A 182 3.56 -8.81 -9.73
N PRO A 183 3.42 -10.11 -9.40
CA PRO A 183 2.30 -10.90 -9.88
C PRO A 183 1.01 -10.42 -9.26
N TRP A 184 0.02 -10.25 -10.12
CA TRP A 184 -1.33 -9.91 -9.76
C TRP A 184 -2.26 -10.93 -10.41
N VAL A 185 -2.89 -11.74 -9.56
CA VAL A 185 -3.85 -12.76 -9.99
C VAL A 185 -5.16 -12.05 -10.29
N TYR A 186 -5.57 -12.09 -11.55
CA TYR A 186 -6.88 -11.62 -11.94
C TYR A 186 -7.93 -12.59 -11.41
N GLN A 187 -8.73 -12.13 -10.46
CA GLN A 187 -9.75 -12.96 -9.81
C GLN A 187 -11.04 -12.91 -10.64
N LYS A 188 -11.24 -13.91 -11.50
CA LYS A 188 -12.40 -14.02 -12.41
C LYS A 188 -13.76 -14.00 -11.70
N ARG A 189 -13.80 -14.33 -10.41
CA ARG A 189 -15.02 -14.26 -9.56
C ARG A 189 -15.69 -12.88 -9.54
N PHE A 190 -14.95 -11.80 -9.83
CA PHE A 190 -15.52 -10.45 -9.95
C PHE A 190 -16.20 -10.19 -11.31
N GLU A 191 -16.06 -11.10 -12.28
CA GLU A 191 -16.85 -11.10 -13.52
C GLU A 191 -18.21 -11.78 -13.30
N GLN A 192 -18.22 -12.91 -12.60
CA GLN A 192 -19.39 -13.79 -12.48
C GLN A 192 -20.51 -13.24 -11.58
N SER A 193 -20.21 -12.29 -10.70
CA SER A 193 -21.22 -11.62 -9.87
C SER A 193 -22.08 -10.60 -10.65
N ARG A 194 -21.93 -10.50 -11.97
CA ARG A 194 -22.54 -9.47 -12.83
C ARG A 194 -23.10 -10.01 -14.16
N ALA A 195 -23.38 -11.30 -14.29
CA ALA A 195 -24.25 -11.75 -15.38
C ALA A 195 -25.63 -11.08 -15.19
N PRO A 196 -26.17 -10.37 -16.20
CA PRO A 196 -27.50 -9.79 -16.09
C PRO A 196 -28.50 -10.94 -15.85
N ALA A 197 -29.37 -10.76 -14.86
CA ALA A 197 -30.49 -11.64 -14.60
C ALA A 197 -31.59 -11.42 -15.66
N ASP A 198 -31.24 -11.57 -16.93
CA ASP A 198 -32.16 -11.44 -18.06
C ASP A 198 -31.83 -12.53 -19.09
N ALA A 199 -32.11 -13.77 -18.70
CA ALA A 199 -32.55 -14.81 -19.64
C ALA A 199 -33.91 -15.27 -19.12
N ASP A 200 -34.95 -14.65 -19.68
CA ASP A 200 -36.35 -15.02 -19.53
C ASP A 200 -36.57 -16.51 -19.78
N GLY A 201 -37.39 -17.12 -18.94
CA GLY A 201 -37.65 -18.54 -18.85
C GLY A 201 -38.40 -18.85 -17.56
N GLY A 202 -39.60 -18.28 -17.43
CA GLY A 202 -40.42 -18.38 -16.22
C GLY A 202 -40.78 -19.80 -15.81
N ASN A 203 -40.89 -20.02 -14.49
CA ASN A 203 -42.09 -20.59 -13.88
C ASN A 203 -42.12 -20.31 -12.36
N GLU A 204 -43.34 -20.19 -11.86
CA GLU A 204 -43.81 -19.78 -10.54
C GLU A 204 -43.36 -20.65 -9.35
N ALA A 205 -43.14 -20.01 -8.19
CA ALA A 205 -43.80 -20.29 -6.88
C ALA A 205 -42.89 -20.08 -5.65
N GLY A 206 -43.42 -19.35 -4.66
CA GLY A 206 -43.07 -19.52 -3.24
C GLY A 206 -42.29 -18.38 -2.60
N GLY A 207 -43.01 -17.47 -1.92
CA GLY A 207 -42.41 -16.41 -1.12
C GLY A 207 -41.77 -16.90 0.18
N PHE A 208 -40.76 -16.16 0.65
CA PHE A 208 -40.45 -16.00 2.07
C PHE A 208 -39.61 -14.74 2.28
N SER A 209 -40.15 -13.82 3.09
CA SER A 209 -39.46 -12.62 3.59
C SER A 209 -38.54 -12.99 4.76
N GLY A 210 -37.24 -12.68 4.66
CA GLY A 210 -36.26 -12.82 5.75
C GLY A 210 -35.01 -11.96 5.51
N PRO A 211 -34.33 -11.48 6.57
CA PRO A 211 -33.51 -10.26 6.53
C PRO A 211 -32.12 -10.46 5.91
N LEU A 212 -31.60 -9.37 5.35
CA LEU A 212 -30.25 -9.21 4.80
C LEU A 212 -29.18 -9.74 5.76
N GLN A 213 -28.70 -10.96 5.51
CA GLN A 213 -27.42 -11.45 5.99
C GLN A 213 -26.46 -11.42 4.81
N GLY A 214 -25.51 -10.47 4.85
CA GLY A 214 -24.37 -10.48 3.95
C GLY A 214 -23.65 -11.84 4.09
N PRO A 215 -23.17 -12.45 3.00
CA PRO A 215 -22.58 -13.78 3.07
C PRO A 215 -21.25 -13.72 3.84
N SER A 216 -21.33 -14.02 5.13
CA SER A 216 -20.25 -14.59 5.93
C SER A 216 -20.21 -16.08 5.62
N CYS A 217 -19.49 -16.45 4.56
CA CYS A 217 -19.05 -17.81 4.33
C CYS A 217 -17.82 -17.76 3.42
N VAL A 218 -16.65 -18.02 4.01
CA VAL A 218 -15.47 -18.45 3.24
C VAL A 218 -15.81 -19.82 2.64
N PRO A 219 -15.94 -19.97 1.31
CA PRO A 219 -16.06 -21.28 0.72
C PRO A 219 -14.67 -21.90 0.70
N GLU A 220 -14.57 -23.12 1.22
CA GLU A 220 -13.41 -23.98 1.04
C GLU A 220 -13.06 -24.13 -0.45
N ALA A 221 -11.75 -24.29 -0.69
CA ALA A 221 -11.11 -24.26 -1.99
C ALA A 221 -11.83 -25.11 -3.07
N SER A 222 -12.35 -24.41 -4.07
CA SER A 222 -12.60 -24.96 -5.40
C SER A 222 -11.49 -24.48 -6.32
N ASP A 223 -10.46 -25.29 -6.43
CA ASP A 223 -9.30 -25.12 -7.31
C ASP A 223 -9.71 -25.27 -8.79
N THR A 224 -8.98 -24.58 -9.68
CA THR A 224 -8.96 -24.76 -11.15
C THR A 224 -10.11 -24.22 -12.02
N LEU A 225 -10.36 -22.90 -12.01
CA LEU A 225 -10.97 -22.22 -13.17
C LEU A 225 -10.20 -20.94 -13.60
N GLY A 226 -8.98 -21.13 -14.10
CA GLY A 226 -8.35 -20.21 -15.07
C GLY A 226 -8.05 -18.78 -14.62
N ASP A 227 -7.61 -18.55 -13.38
CA ASP A 227 -7.11 -17.23 -12.98
C ASP A 227 -5.86 -16.85 -13.79
N GLU A 228 -5.93 -15.76 -14.56
CA GLU A 228 -4.79 -15.26 -15.33
C GLU A 228 -3.90 -14.43 -14.40
N THR A 229 -2.63 -14.82 -14.25
CA THR A 229 -1.65 -13.99 -13.54
C THR A 229 -1.02 -13.02 -14.53
N VAL A 230 -1.18 -11.71 -14.27
CA VAL A 230 -0.47 -10.66 -15.00
C VAL A 230 0.57 -10.03 -14.08
N TYR A 231 1.61 -9.46 -14.67
CA TYR A 231 2.72 -8.86 -13.93
C TYR A 231 2.69 -7.35 -14.08
N ARG A 232 2.55 -6.63 -12.96
CA ARG A 232 2.53 -5.17 -12.93
C ARG A 232 3.88 -4.63 -12.50
N TYR A 233 4.36 -3.60 -13.19
CA TYR A 233 5.59 -2.92 -12.79
C TYR A 233 5.38 -2.09 -11.51
N TYR A 234 6.38 -2.13 -10.63
CA TYR A 234 6.54 -1.25 -9.49
C TYR A 234 8.01 -0.85 -9.30
N ARG A 235 8.21 0.40 -8.88
CA ARG A 235 9.43 0.92 -8.27
C ARG A 235 9.25 0.95 -6.75
N VAL A 236 9.96 0.10 -6.01
CA VAL A 236 9.94 0.12 -4.54
C VAL A 236 11.08 1.00 -4.01
N PHE A 237 10.81 1.80 -2.99
CA PHE A 237 11.67 2.91 -2.56
C PHE A 237 12.41 2.61 -1.26
N THR A 238 13.65 3.04 -1.19
CA THR A 238 14.27 3.38 0.11
C THR A 238 13.84 4.79 0.50
N GLN A 239 13.98 5.13 1.79
CA GLN A 239 13.69 6.49 2.26
C GLN A 239 14.56 7.53 1.53
N ASP A 240 15.86 7.27 1.44
CA ASP A 240 16.85 8.17 0.84
C ASP A 240 16.56 8.45 -0.64
N GLU A 241 16.14 7.43 -1.40
CA GLU A 241 15.80 7.64 -2.81
C GLU A 241 14.55 8.49 -2.96
N LEU A 242 13.51 8.25 -2.15
CA LEU A 242 12.29 9.04 -2.21
C LEU A 242 12.57 10.51 -1.87
N LEU A 243 13.36 10.75 -0.82
CA LEU A 243 13.80 12.08 -0.43
C LEU A 243 14.67 12.74 -1.51
N GLY A 244 15.60 11.98 -2.10
CA GLY A 244 16.46 12.43 -3.19
C GLY A 244 15.66 12.84 -4.43
N LEU A 245 14.65 12.05 -4.81
CA LEU A 245 13.73 12.40 -5.89
C LEU A 245 12.95 13.68 -5.58
N CYS A 246 12.45 13.83 -4.35
CA CYS A 246 11.70 15.03 -3.94
C CYS A 246 12.59 16.29 -3.95
N ALA A 247 13.85 16.17 -3.59
CA ALA A 247 14.81 17.28 -3.57
C ALA A 247 15.14 17.83 -4.96
N GLN A 248 14.91 17.06 -6.03
CA GLN A 248 15.12 17.54 -7.40
C GLN A 248 14.04 18.54 -7.86
N GLU A 249 12.83 18.51 -7.28
CA GLU A 249 11.77 19.48 -7.59
C GLU A 249 11.95 20.74 -6.73
N GLN A 250 12.52 21.78 -7.34
CA GLN A 250 12.89 23.02 -6.64
C GLN A 250 11.69 23.77 -6.05
N ARG A 251 10.49 23.55 -6.59
CA ARG A 251 9.30 24.28 -6.17
C ARG A 251 8.68 23.73 -4.88
N VAL A 252 9.16 22.61 -4.35
CA VAL A 252 8.67 22.04 -3.09
C VAL A 252 9.78 21.98 -2.05
N LYS A 253 9.40 21.71 -0.81
CA LYS A 253 10.32 21.31 0.26
C LYS A 253 9.70 20.15 1.04
N VAL A 254 10.55 19.24 1.51
CA VAL A 254 10.12 18.16 2.39
C VAL A 254 9.83 18.72 3.78
N LEU A 255 8.68 18.36 4.34
CA LEU A 255 8.32 18.66 5.72
C LEU A 255 8.55 17.46 6.63
N ASP A 256 8.16 16.28 6.18
CA ASP A 256 8.27 15.04 6.95
C ASP A 256 8.32 13.82 6.02
N CYS A 257 8.91 12.73 6.51
CA CYS A 257 9.00 11.46 5.81
C CYS A 257 9.04 10.30 6.80
N TRP A 258 8.04 9.43 6.76
CA TRP A 258 7.89 8.31 7.69
C TRP A 258 7.51 7.02 6.98
N ASN A 259 7.79 5.88 7.63
CA ASN A 259 7.28 4.59 7.19
C ASN A 259 5.91 4.35 7.81
N ASP A 260 4.94 3.97 6.99
CA ASP A 260 3.60 3.57 7.40
C ASP A 260 3.27 2.22 6.77
N THR A 261 3.46 1.16 7.57
CA THR A 261 3.12 -0.23 7.23
C THR A 261 3.62 -0.63 5.84
N ASN A 262 4.95 -0.60 5.64
CA ASN A 262 5.62 -0.94 4.38
C ASN A 262 5.42 0.08 3.24
N ASN A 263 4.99 1.30 3.55
CA ASN A 263 4.94 2.39 2.60
C ASN A 263 5.78 3.55 3.12
N TRP A 264 6.55 4.18 2.24
CA TRP A 264 7.11 5.49 2.55
C TRP A 264 6.07 6.57 2.23
N ALA A 265 5.79 7.38 3.25
CA ALA A 265 4.98 8.56 3.15
C ALA A 265 5.89 9.79 3.21
N VAL A 266 5.73 10.73 2.29
CA VAL A 266 6.42 12.02 2.32
C VAL A 266 5.42 13.15 2.23
N LEU A 267 5.53 14.09 3.17
CA LEU A 267 4.76 15.32 3.21
C LEU A 267 5.62 16.46 2.68
N LEU A 268 5.12 17.13 1.64
CA LEU A 268 5.79 18.26 1.00
C LEU A 268 4.97 19.54 1.18
N GLU A 269 5.64 20.68 1.21
CA GLU A 269 5.04 22.01 1.05
C GLU A 269 5.47 22.61 -0.28
N ARG A 270 4.52 23.15 -1.04
CA ARG A 270 4.80 24.00 -2.18
C ARG A 270 5.39 25.33 -1.67
N ARG A 271 6.57 25.69 -2.15
CA ARG A 271 7.24 26.95 -1.78
C ARG A 271 6.37 28.15 -2.15
N ILE A 272 6.46 29.19 -1.32
CA ILE A 272 5.87 30.50 -1.59
C ILE A 272 6.90 31.28 -2.40
N ASP A 273 6.52 31.74 -3.58
CA ASP A 273 7.37 32.61 -4.39
C ASP A 273 7.47 33.96 -3.65
N THR A 274 8.66 34.29 -3.14
CA THR A 274 8.98 35.55 -2.44
C THR A 274 9.55 36.58 -3.39
#